data_AF-A0A929ZVI8-F1
#
_entry.id   AF-A0A929ZVI8-F1
#
_cell.length_a   1.000
_cell.length_b   1.000
_cell.length_c   1.000
_cell.angle_alpha   90.00
_cell.angle_beta   90.00
_cell.angle_gamma   90.00
#
_symmetry.space_group_name_H-M   'P 1'
#
loop_
_entity.id
_entity.type
_entity.pdbx_description
1 polymer ?
#
loop_
_entity_poly.entity_id
_entity_poly.type
_entity_poly.pdbx_seq_one_letter_code
_entity_poly.pdbx_strand_id
1 'polypeptide(L)'
;MEKIKNNPKIMRAWAVYDWANSVYSLVITSTIFPIYYSILTTAYQKNEFVEETGKWIKVPVRNMISFFGKQYEPDAVYGYSLTLSFFIVVILTPILSSLADIIGNKKSFLQFFCYLGAT
;
A
#
# COMPACT_ATOMS: atom_id res chain seq x y z
N MET A 1 -21.34 -33.56 -14.58
CA MET A 1 -20.92 -32.73 -13.43
C MET A 1 -21.84 -31.52 -13.37
N GLU A 2 -22.90 -31.64 -12.58
CA GLU A 2 -23.94 -30.62 -12.46
C GLU A 2 -23.32 -29.32 -11.92
N LYS A 3 -23.34 -28.26 -12.72
CA LYS A 3 -22.93 -26.92 -12.29
C LYS A 3 -23.92 -26.47 -11.22
N ILE A 4 -23.54 -26.58 -9.95
CA ILE A 4 -24.20 -25.84 -8.86
C ILE A 4 -23.83 -24.35 -9.03
N LYS A 5 -24.32 -23.72 -10.10
CA LYS A 5 -24.39 -22.27 -10.23
C LYS A 5 -25.32 -21.79 -9.12
N ASN A 6 -24.90 -20.80 -8.35
CA ASN A 6 -25.71 -20.14 -7.32
C ASN A 6 -25.87 -20.89 -5.98
N ASN A 7 -24.80 -21.47 -5.44
CA ASN A 7 -24.80 -21.95 -4.05
C ASN A 7 -24.54 -20.77 -3.08
N PRO A 8 -25.46 -20.45 -2.15
CA PRO A 8 -25.30 -19.32 -1.22
C PRO A 8 -24.09 -19.48 -0.29
N LYS A 9 -23.68 -20.71 0.04
CA LYS A 9 -22.46 -20.95 0.85
C LYS A 9 -21.20 -20.53 0.09
N ILE A 10 -21.12 -20.86 -1.20
CA ILE A 10 -19.97 -20.53 -2.04
C ILE A 10 -19.90 -19.02 -2.23
N MET A 11 -21.01 -18.35 -2.55
CA MET A 11 -21.04 -16.89 -2.70
C MET A 11 -20.60 -16.17 -1.42
N ARG A 12 -21.07 -16.60 -0.24
CA ARG A 12 -20.63 -16.04 1.04
C ARG A 12 -19.15 -16.28 1.31
N ALA A 13 -18.62 -17.45 0.97
CA ALA A 13 -17.19 -17.73 1.10
C ALA A 13 -16.34 -16.82 0.21
N TRP A 14 -16.77 -16.59 -1.04
CA TRP A 14 -16.11 -15.65 -1.95
C TRP A 14 -16.22 -14.20 -1.48
N ALA A 15 -17.37 -13.79 -0.93
CA ALA A 15 -17.55 -12.45 -0.38
C ALA A 15 -16.66 -12.20 0.85
N VAL A 16 -16.56 -13.17 1.77
CA VAL A 16 -15.66 -13.07 2.95
C VAL A 16 -14.19 -13.09 2.53
N TYR A 17 -13.84 -13.88 1.51
CA TYR A 17 -12.50 -13.89 0.94
C TYR A 17 -12.10 -12.51 0.38
N ASP A 18 -12.97 -11.90 -0.45
CA ASP A 18 -12.71 -10.60 -1.06
C ASP A 18 -12.67 -9.46 -0.01
N TRP A 19 -13.51 -9.58 1.02
CA TRP A 19 -13.49 -8.67 2.16
C TRP A 19 -12.17 -8.79 2.96
N ALA A 20 -11.73 -9.99 3.30
CA ALA A 20 -10.48 -10.18 4.03
C ALA A 20 -9.26 -9.69 3.22
N ASN A 21 -9.25 -9.95 1.90
CA ASN A 21 -8.17 -9.53 1.02
C ASN A 21 -8.05 -8.01 0.90
N SER A 22 -9.18 -7.30 0.78
CA SER A 22 -9.17 -5.83 0.70
C SER A 22 -8.80 -5.16 2.04
N VAL A 23 -9.24 -5.71 3.18
CA VAL A 23 -8.89 -5.20 4.51
C VAL A 23 -7.39 -5.32 4.79
N TYR A 24 -6.74 -6.41 4.36
CA TYR A 24 -5.30 -6.58 4.52
C TYR A 24 -4.52 -5.42 3.87
N SER A 25 -4.77 -5.17 2.58
CA SER A 25 -4.08 -4.08 1.86
C SER A 25 -4.40 -2.70 2.44
N LEU A 26 -5.65 -2.48 2.86
CA LEU A 26 -6.07 -1.23 3.48
C LEU A 26 -5.29 -0.94 4.77
N VAL A 27 -5.21 -1.90 5.70
CA VAL A 27 -4.54 -1.69 7.01
C VAL A 27 -3.03 -1.44 6.83
N ILE A 28 -2.39 -2.17 5.92
CA ILE A 28 -0.97 -1.97 5.62
C ILE A 28 -0.73 -0.55 5.11
N THR A 29 -1.55 -0.07 4.17
CA THR A 29 -1.36 1.24 3.53
C THR A 29 -1.82 2.41 4.40
N SER A 30 -2.87 2.25 5.21
CA SER A 30 -3.44 3.34 6.01
C SER A 30 -2.78 3.52 7.37
N THR A 31 -2.29 2.43 7.99
CA THR A 31 -1.88 2.45 9.40
C THR A 31 -0.42 2.05 9.55
N ILE A 32 -0.01 0.90 9.02
CA ILE A 32 1.35 0.41 9.23
C ILE A 32 2.37 1.24 8.45
N PHE A 33 2.11 1.48 7.17
CA PHE A 33 3.05 2.16 6.28
C PHE A 33 3.33 3.62 6.70
N PRO A 34 2.33 4.47 7.04
CA PRO A 34 2.59 5.84 7.46
C PRO A 34 3.42 5.92 8.75
N ILE A 35 3.16 5.02 9.72
CA ILE A 35 3.94 4.94 10.96
C ILE A 35 5.39 4.56 10.64
N TYR A 36 5.59 3.51 9.83
CA TYR A 36 6.92 3.06 9.42
C TYR A 36 7.70 4.16 8.68
N TYR A 37 7.05 4.85 7.73
CA TYR A 37 7.64 5.94 6.97
C TYR A 37 7.99 7.15 7.85
N SER A 38 7.13 7.48 8.83
CA SER A 38 7.39 8.54 9.79
C SER A 38 8.60 8.24 10.66
N ILE A 39 8.76 6.99 11.14
CA ILE A 39 9.91 6.60 11.96
C ILE A 39 11.21 6.67 11.15
N LEU A 40 11.20 6.15 9.91
CA LEU A 40 12.37 6.20 9.02
C LEU A 40 12.82 7.64 8.74
N THR A 41 11.86 8.54 8.53
CA THR A 41 12.16 9.93 8.19
C THR A 41 12.50 10.75 9.42
N THR A 42 12.03 10.40 10.62
CA THR A 42 12.26 11.19 11.87
C THR A 42 13.55 10.80 12.62
N ALA A 43 14.36 9.90 12.05
CA ALA A 43 15.61 9.42 12.68
C ALA A 43 16.71 10.51 12.83
N TYR A 44 16.53 11.70 12.26
CA TYR A 44 17.50 12.79 12.32
C TYR A 44 17.24 13.71 13.52
N GLN A 45 18.28 13.99 14.30
CA GLN A 45 18.22 14.94 15.40
C GLN A 45 18.89 16.24 14.98
N LYS A 46 18.12 17.33 14.91
CA LYS A 46 18.64 18.67 14.67
C LYS A 46 18.74 19.40 16.02
N ASN A 47 19.83 20.13 16.23
CA ASN A 47 19.91 21.06 17.36
C ASN A 47 19.08 22.29 16.99
N GLU A 48 17.98 22.50 17.69
CA GLU A 48 17.13 23.67 17.52
C GLU A 48 17.17 24.50 18.80
N PHE A 49 17.20 25.83 18.64
CA PHE A 49 17.20 26.75 19.76
C PHE A 49 15.75 27.04 20.15
N VAL A 50 15.33 26.57 21.32
CA VAL A 50 13.98 26.80 21.82
C VAL A 50 13.99 28.07 22.66
N GLU A 51 13.43 29.15 22.11
CA GLU A 51 13.42 30.49 22.73
C GLU A 51 12.84 30.49 24.15
N GLU A 52 11.88 29.61 24.45
CA GLU A 52 11.27 29.48 25.77
C GLU A 52 12.20 28.93 26.86
N THR A 53 13.26 28.21 26.49
CA THR A 53 14.17 27.57 27.47
C THR A 53 15.60 28.10 27.41
N GLY A 54 15.90 28.98 26.44
CA GLY A 54 17.23 29.57 26.24
C GLY A 54 18.34 28.54 26.00
N LYS A 55 17.98 27.31 25.61
CA LYS A 55 18.89 26.17 25.48
C LYS A 55 18.74 25.49 24.12
N TRP A 56 19.86 24.95 23.65
CA TRP A 56 19.89 24.06 22.49
C TRP A 56 19.35 22.69 22.89
N ILE A 57 18.22 22.30 22.32
CA ILE A 57 17.61 20.99 22.57
C ILE A 57 17.68 20.18 21.28
N LYS A 58 18.03 18.89 21.41
CA LYS A 58 17.96 17.95 20.29
C LYS A 58 16.51 17.58 20.06
N VAL A 59 15.92 18.11 18.99
CA VAL A 59 14.56 17.77 18.57
C VAL A 59 14.61 16.76 17.43
N PRO A 60 13.74 15.74 17.45
CA PRO A 60 13.59 14.82 16.34
C PRO A 60 12.93 15.58 15.17
N VAL A 61 13.63 15.66 14.04
CA VAL A 61 13.14 16.36 12.84
C VAL A 61 13.13 15.37 11.68
N ARG A 62 12.15 15.54 10.79
CA ARG A 62 12.08 14.79 9.55
C ARG A 62 13.29 15.10 8.67
N ASN A 63 14.05 14.06 8.32
CA ASN A 63 15.16 14.08 7.40
C ASN A 63 14.66 14.40 6.00
N MET A 64 15.24 15.43 5.37
CA MET A 64 14.97 15.73 3.97
C MET A 64 15.55 14.63 3.08
N ILE A 65 14.78 14.20 2.09
CA ILE A 65 15.21 13.12 1.19
C ILE A 65 15.87 13.77 -0.03
N SER A 66 17.13 13.42 -0.29
CA SER A 66 17.84 13.92 -1.47
C SER A 66 17.54 13.04 -2.68
N PHE A 67 16.75 13.55 -3.63
CA PHE A 67 16.51 12.92 -4.94
C PHE A 67 17.07 13.80 -6.05
N PHE A 68 17.84 13.22 -6.98
CA PHE A 68 18.43 13.92 -8.12
C PHE A 68 19.20 15.21 -7.74
N GLY A 69 19.85 15.21 -6.57
CA GLY A 69 20.58 16.38 -6.05
C GLY A 69 19.72 17.51 -5.49
N LYS A 70 18.39 17.35 -5.47
CA LYS A 70 17.45 18.28 -4.82
C LYS A 70 16.90 17.66 -3.53
N GLN A 71 16.67 18.50 -2.53
CA GLN A 71 16.09 18.09 -1.25
C GLN A 71 14.58 18.21 -1.31
N TYR A 72 13.88 17.15 -0.91
CA TYR A 72 12.41 17.10 -0.88
C TYR A 72 11.91 16.78 0.54
N GLU A 73 10.75 17.33 0.86
CA GLU A 73 10.03 16.98 2.08
C GLU A 73 9.51 15.54 2.00
N PRO A 74 9.60 14.76 3.09
CA PRO A 74 9.13 13.38 3.09
C PRO A 74 7.66 13.20 2.71
N ASP A 75 6.78 14.13 3.08
CA ASP A 75 5.35 14.04 2.74
C ASP A 75 5.11 14.18 1.23
N ALA A 76 5.88 15.04 0.56
CA ALA A 76 5.80 15.21 -0.89
C ALA A 76 6.27 13.94 -1.62
N VAL A 77 7.38 13.35 -1.19
CA VAL A 77 7.90 12.09 -1.75
C VAL A 77 6.89 10.95 -1.55
N TYR A 78 6.26 10.88 -0.38
CA TYR A 78 5.20 9.91 -0.10
C TYR A 78 4.01 10.07 -1.06
N GLY A 79 3.51 11.29 -1.23
CA GLY A 79 2.40 11.59 -2.15
C GLY A 79 2.72 11.26 -3.61
N TYR A 80 3.94 11.56 -4.08
CA TYR A 80 4.39 11.21 -5.42
C TYR A 80 4.48 9.69 -5.62
N SER A 81 5.03 8.97 -4.64
CA SER A 81 5.13 7.51 -4.68
C SER A 81 3.75 6.84 -4.76
N LEU A 82 2.79 7.32 -3.97
CA LEU A 82 1.43 6.82 -3.96
C LEU A 82 0.72 7.06 -5.31
N THR A 83 0.87 8.25 -5.87
CA THR A 83 0.27 8.62 -7.17
C THR A 83 0.84 7.76 -8.30
N LEU A 84 2.17 7.55 -8.31
CA LEU A 84 2.83 6.69 -9.29
C LEU A 84 2.35 5.24 -9.18
N SER A 85 2.19 4.74 -7.95
CA SER A 85 1.68 3.39 -7.69
C SER A 85 0.27 3.22 -8.26
N PHE A 86 -0.64 4.16 -7.97
CA PHE A 86 -2.00 4.11 -8.51
C PHE A 86 -2.05 4.24 -10.03
N PHE A 87 -1.16 5.04 -10.62
CA PHE A 87 -1.06 5.16 -12.07
C PHE A 87 -0.73 3.81 -12.74
N ILE A 88 0.26 3.09 -12.20
CA ILE A 88 0.60 1.74 -12.68
C ILE A 88 -0.59 0.79 -12.49
N VAL A 89 -1.26 0.83 -11.33
CA VAL A 89 -2.44 0.01 -11.05
C VAL A 89 -3.55 0.26 -12.07
N VAL A 90 -3.84 1.52 -12.41
CA VAL A 90 -4.88 1.88 -13.39
C VAL A 90 -4.58 1.32 -14.78
N ILE A 91 -3.31 1.21 -15.17
CA ILE A 91 -2.92 0.61 -16.46
C ILE A 91 -3.06 -0.92 -16.42
N LEU A 92 -2.73 -1.54 -15.27
CA LEU A 92 -2.75 -3.00 -15.11
C LEU A 92 -4.17 -3.55 -14.92
N THR A 93 -5.06 -2.86 -14.19
CA THR A 93 -6.41 -3.33 -13.88
C THR A 93 -7.25 -3.73 -15.11
N PRO A 94 -7.31 -2.99 -16.22
CA PRO A 94 -8.06 -3.43 -17.40
C PRO A 94 -7.45 -4.69 -18.05
N ILE A 95 -6.13 -4.84 -18.02
CA ILE A 95 -5.44 -6.00 -18.59
C ILE A 95 -5.73 -7.25 -17.77
N LEU A 96 -5.62 -7.17 -16.45
CA LEU A 96 -5.88 -8.30 -15.56
C LEU A 96 -7.37 -8.65 -15.53
N SER A 97 -8.26 -7.66 -15.46
CA SER A 97 -9.70 -7.89 -15.41
C SER A 97 -10.23 -8.52 -16.70
N SER A 98 -9.76 -8.06 -17.86
CA SER A 98 -10.17 -8.64 -19.15
C SER A 98 -9.68 -10.08 -19.32
N LEU A 99 -8.46 -10.42 -18.86
CA LEU A 99 -7.97 -11.80 -18.85
C LEU A 99 -8.78 -12.70 -17.90
N ALA A 100 -9.18 -12.20 -16.73
CA ALA A 100 -9.99 -12.95 -15.78
C ALA A 100 -11.36 -13.36 -16.36
N ASP A 101 -11.96 -12.48 -17.17
CA ASP A 101 -13.27 -12.73 -17.78
C ASP A 101 -13.20 -13.72 -18.96
N ILE A 102 -12.11 -13.71 -19.73
CA ILE A 102 -11.92 -14.61 -20.88
C ILE A 102 -11.67 -16.06 -20.45
N ILE A 103 -10.93 -16.28 -19.35
CA ILE A 103 -10.44 -17.62 -18.96
C ILE A 103 -11.55 -18.52 -18.39
N GLY A 104 -12.70 -17.97 -17.97
CA GLY A 104 -13.89 -18.73 -17.53
C GLY A 104 -13.71 -19.61 -16.27
N ASN A 105 -12.48 -19.88 -15.83
CA ASN A 105 -12.10 -20.65 -14.66
C ASN A 105 -11.51 -19.75 -13.57
N LYS A 106 -12.38 -18.94 -12.95
CA LYS A 106 -12.06 -17.93 -11.92
C LYS A 106 -11.17 -18.46 -10.78
N LYS A 107 -11.23 -19.77 -10.49
CA LYS A 107 -10.44 -20.43 -9.44
C LYS A 107 -8.95 -20.52 -9.79
N SER A 108 -8.60 -20.87 -11.04
CA SER A 108 -7.19 -21.00 -11.45
C SER A 108 -6.51 -19.64 -11.55
N PHE A 109 -7.25 -18.61 -12.00
CA PHE A 109 -6.78 -17.23 -12.02
C PHE A 109 -6.50 -16.72 -10.60
N LEU A 110 -7.42 -16.95 -9.66
CA LEU A 110 -7.20 -16.59 -8.26
C LEU A 110 -5.98 -17.30 -7.63
N GLN A 111 -5.83 -18.59 -7.89
CA GLN A 111 -4.69 -19.36 -7.39
C GLN A 111 -3.35 -18.80 -7.89
N PHE A 112 -3.27 -18.36 -9.15
CA PHE A 112 -2.07 -17.70 -9.68
C PHE A 112 -1.69 -16.45 -8.88
N PHE A 113 -2.65 -15.57 -8.57
CA PHE A 113 -2.38 -14.37 -7.75
C PHE A 113 -2.02 -14.71 -6.31
N CYS A 114 -2.70 -15.69 -5.71
CA CYS A 114 -2.35 -16.15 -4.36
C CYS A 114 -0.93 -16.71 -4.32
N TYR A 115 -0.49 -17.47 -5.32
CA TYR A 115 0.87 -17.99 -5.35
C TYR A 115 1.90 -16.90 -5.59
N LEU A 116 1.65 -15.99 -6.53
CA LEU A 116 2.55 -14.88 -6.82
C LEU A 116 2.71 -13.95 -5.61
N GLY A 117 1.64 -13.69 -4.86
CA GLY A 117 1.69 -12.85 -3.65
C GLY A 117 2.15 -13.56 -2.38
N ALA A 118 2.14 -14.91 -2.35
CA ALA A 118 2.60 -15.69 -1.20
C ALA A 118 4.09 -16.05 -1.25
N THR A 119 4.73 -15.94 -2.43
CA THR A 119 6.18 -16.09 -2.63
C THR A 119 6.86 -14.74 -2.64
#